data_AF-A0A8J7DA51-F1
#
_entry.id   AF-A0A8J7DA51-F1
#
_cell.length_a   1.000
_cell.length_b   1.000
_cell.length_c   1.000
_cell.angle_alpha   90.00
_cell.angle_beta   90.00
_cell.angle_gamma   90.00
#
_symmetry.space_group_name_H-M   'P 1'
#
loop_
_entity.id
_entity.type
_entity.pdbx_description
1 polymer ?
#
loop_
_entity_poly.entity_id
_entity_poly.type
_entity_poly.pdbx_seq_one_letter_code
_entity_poly.pdbx_strand_id
1 'polypeptide(L)'
;MARDTSRDGFRNKLETFALTNFKGLWNFIQRTDALESSVNKFLINNAIYKIPTRPFPYSMMTLEEHIPDTDIPKKTDTYTSWDSLTDRTYTGRHLPPAPAFNRSEALPEPEALAVLFRKKGGETRFSEKSTLLFPYWVQWFTDGFLRTERNNRLKNTSNHQIDLSPVYGLTRKASHLLRTFQGGKLKSQIINGEEYPQFYYEDPEQDIVKAEFKGLYEPLNDEQRLPPEKKAMLFAMGVERANVQIGYVMLNVLCLREHNRICDLLAQAYPDWDDERLFQTARNIVVVTIMKIVVEEYVNHITPYHFNFKVDPSAFTHEKWYRQNWMSIEFDFVYRWHSALPETLVYDGQSVPMVASLWHNQMLTSRGLAALMAETCAQPATQIGLFNTPEFLVDLTEVPSIRMGRQVQLASYNDYREMCQFPRVTDFDQISRDRDTQKYLKDFYGTVDNIEFYVGLYAEDVRPNSALGPLVGRLIGIDAFSQVLTNPLLADTIFNQDTFSPVGWESIHETRSLEDIVHRNIPQTGELPNITFYR
;
A
#
# COMPACT_ATOMS: atom_id res chain seq x y z
N MET A 1 18.32 5.55 -27.11
CA MET A 1 17.88 4.42 -27.95
C MET A 1 16.66 3.79 -27.30
N ALA A 2 15.77 3.14 -28.05
CA ALA A 2 14.65 2.39 -27.48
C ALA A 2 15.13 1.09 -26.82
N ARG A 3 14.42 0.63 -25.78
CA ARG A 3 14.64 -0.69 -25.13
C ARG A 3 14.27 -1.83 -26.09
N ASP A 4 14.95 -2.97 -26.03
CA ASP A 4 14.49 -4.18 -26.72
C ASP A 4 13.23 -4.75 -26.04
N THR A 5 12.13 -4.86 -26.79
CA THR A 5 10.83 -5.36 -26.30
C THR A 5 10.53 -6.80 -26.74
N SER A 6 11.53 -7.52 -27.27
CA SER A 6 11.41 -8.90 -27.72
C SER A 6 10.94 -9.84 -26.59
N ARG A 7 11.32 -9.55 -25.34
CA ARG A 7 10.97 -10.34 -24.13
C ARG A 7 9.79 -9.80 -23.31
N ASP A 8 8.98 -8.91 -23.89
CA ASP A 8 7.72 -8.49 -23.26
C ASP A 8 6.60 -9.53 -23.45
N GLY A 9 6.75 -10.43 -24.43
CA GLY A 9 5.74 -11.44 -24.79
C GLY A 9 4.66 -10.89 -25.73
N PHE A 10 4.33 -11.64 -26.78
CA PHE A 10 3.39 -11.19 -27.82
C PHE A 10 1.99 -10.88 -27.24
N ARG A 11 1.43 -11.79 -26.44
CA ARG A 11 0.11 -11.60 -25.81
C ARG A 11 0.08 -10.37 -24.89
N ASN A 12 1.11 -10.16 -24.07
CA ASN A 12 1.18 -9.02 -23.17
C ASN A 12 1.29 -7.69 -23.93
N LYS A 13 2.04 -7.67 -25.05
CA LYS A 13 2.12 -6.51 -25.94
C LYS A 13 0.77 -6.20 -26.58
N LEU A 14 0.04 -7.22 -27.05
CA LEU A 14 -1.30 -7.05 -27.62
C LEU A 14 -2.31 -6.55 -26.58
N GLU A 15 -2.33 -7.16 -25.38
CA GLU A 15 -3.17 -6.73 -24.26
C GLU A 15 -2.89 -5.28 -23.88
N THR A 16 -1.60 -4.92 -23.72
CA THR A 16 -1.20 -3.53 -23.42
C THR A 16 -1.64 -2.59 -24.53
N PHE A 17 -1.36 -2.93 -25.79
CA PHE A 17 -1.73 -2.11 -26.93
C PHE A 17 -3.25 -1.87 -26.98
N ALA A 18 -4.07 -2.91 -26.78
CA ALA A 18 -5.51 -2.76 -26.76
C ALA A 18 -5.98 -1.82 -25.63
N LEU A 19 -5.45 -2.00 -24.41
CA LEU A 19 -5.89 -1.24 -23.22
C LEU A 19 -5.41 0.21 -23.19
N THR A 20 -4.29 0.53 -23.85
CA THR A 20 -3.72 1.89 -23.91
C THR A 20 -4.00 2.63 -25.21
N ASN A 21 -4.76 2.02 -26.13
CA ASN A 21 -5.18 2.64 -27.39
C ASN A 21 -6.70 2.55 -27.52
N PHE A 22 -7.27 3.15 -28.57
CA PHE A 22 -8.71 3.10 -28.86
C PHE A 22 -9.58 3.73 -27.76
N LYS A 23 -9.17 4.86 -27.18
CA LYS A 23 -9.92 5.59 -26.14
C LYS A 23 -11.43 5.73 -26.44
N GLY A 24 -11.80 6.00 -27.69
CA GLY A 24 -13.20 6.09 -28.11
C GLY A 24 -14.00 4.79 -27.93
N LEU A 25 -13.39 3.63 -28.20
CA LEU A 25 -14.01 2.32 -27.98
C LEU A 25 -14.18 2.04 -26.48
N TRP A 26 -13.15 2.30 -25.66
CA TRP A 26 -13.25 2.12 -24.21
C TRP A 26 -14.30 3.04 -23.58
N ASN A 27 -14.40 4.29 -24.05
CA ASN A 27 -15.46 5.20 -23.64
C ASN A 27 -16.85 4.69 -24.05
N PHE A 28 -16.97 4.05 -25.23
CA PHE A 28 -18.24 3.45 -25.65
C PHE A 28 -18.63 2.25 -24.78
N ILE A 29 -17.70 1.35 -24.49
CA ILE A 29 -17.92 0.19 -23.61
C ILE A 29 -18.41 0.63 -22.23
N GLN A 30 -17.78 1.65 -21.66
CA GLN A 30 -18.09 2.17 -20.32
C GLN A 30 -19.37 3.03 -20.25
N ARG A 31 -20.08 3.25 -21.36
CA ARG A 31 -21.37 3.98 -21.36
C ARG A 31 -22.56 3.08 -21.03
N THR A 32 -22.40 1.77 -21.06
CA THR A 32 -23.49 0.80 -20.83
C THR A 32 -23.10 -0.13 -19.71
N ASP A 33 -23.84 -0.09 -18.60
CA ASP A 33 -23.53 -0.85 -17.38
C ASP A 33 -23.29 -2.35 -17.65
N ALA A 34 -24.09 -2.96 -18.53
CA ALA A 34 -23.94 -4.37 -18.89
C ALA A 34 -22.60 -4.69 -19.59
N LEU A 35 -22.16 -3.82 -20.51
CA LEU A 35 -20.88 -3.97 -21.21
C LEU A 35 -19.72 -3.65 -20.27
N GLU A 36 -19.85 -2.59 -19.49
CA GLU A 36 -18.85 -2.17 -18.51
C GLU A 36 -18.61 -3.28 -17.47
N SER A 37 -19.64 -3.79 -16.82
CA SER A 37 -19.52 -4.87 -15.82
C SER A 37 -18.91 -6.14 -16.44
N SER A 38 -19.37 -6.54 -17.64
CA SER A 38 -18.82 -7.71 -18.33
C SER A 38 -17.32 -7.56 -18.65
N VAL A 39 -16.91 -6.38 -19.13
CA VAL A 39 -15.52 -6.09 -19.47
C VAL A 39 -14.66 -5.89 -18.21
N ASN A 40 -15.19 -5.23 -17.18
CA ASN A 40 -14.56 -5.07 -15.87
C ASN A 40 -14.19 -6.45 -15.30
N LYS A 41 -15.19 -7.35 -15.24
CA LYS A 41 -15.01 -8.73 -14.80
C LYS A 41 -13.97 -9.46 -15.62
N PHE A 42 -14.04 -9.37 -16.95
CA PHE A 42 -13.09 -10.02 -17.85
C PHE A 42 -11.65 -9.54 -17.62
N LEU A 43 -11.43 -8.23 -17.52
CA LEU A 43 -10.10 -7.66 -17.36
C LEU A 43 -9.49 -7.98 -15.98
N ILE A 44 -10.28 -7.90 -14.91
CA ILE A 44 -9.86 -8.29 -13.56
C ILE A 44 -9.51 -9.78 -13.51
N ASN A 45 -10.38 -10.65 -14.05
CA ASN A 45 -10.09 -12.08 -14.16
C ASN A 45 -8.81 -12.34 -14.98
N ASN A 46 -8.64 -11.67 -16.12
CA ASN A 46 -7.44 -11.82 -16.94
C ASN A 46 -6.18 -11.34 -16.21
N ALA A 47 -6.26 -10.37 -15.29
CA ALA A 47 -5.14 -9.96 -14.46
C ALA A 47 -4.80 -11.02 -13.41
N ILE A 48 -5.79 -11.51 -12.65
CA ILE A 48 -5.57 -12.46 -11.54
C ILE A 48 -5.14 -13.84 -12.04
N TYR A 49 -5.72 -14.33 -13.14
CA TYR A 49 -5.40 -15.64 -13.73
C TYR A 49 -4.03 -15.72 -14.42
N LYS A 50 -3.16 -14.70 -14.24
CA LYS A 50 -1.78 -14.74 -14.72
C LYS A 50 -0.90 -15.66 -13.88
N ILE A 51 -1.31 -15.95 -12.64
CA ILE A 51 -0.65 -16.92 -11.76
C ILE A 51 -1.66 -17.95 -11.23
N PRO A 52 -1.21 -19.08 -10.65
CA PRO A 52 -2.09 -19.99 -9.94
C PRO A 52 -2.89 -19.27 -8.84
N THR A 53 -4.16 -19.64 -8.66
CA THR A 53 -5.03 -19.00 -7.67
C THR A 53 -4.78 -19.57 -6.27
N ARG A 54 -5.01 -18.76 -5.24
CA ARG A 54 -4.93 -19.16 -3.82
C ARG A 54 -5.83 -20.37 -3.51
N PRO A 55 -5.53 -21.16 -2.45
CA PRO A 55 -4.38 -21.00 -1.55
C PRO A 55 -3.05 -21.34 -2.24
N PHE A 56 -2.01 -20.58 -1.92
CA PHE A 56 -0.65 -20.89 -2.39
C PHE A 56 -0.06 -22.04 -1.57
N PRO A 57 0.79 -22.89 -2.17
CA PRO A 57 1.29 -24.10 -1.51
C PRO A 57 2.33 -23.84 -0.40
N TYR A 58 2.85 -22.60 -0.29
CA TYR A 58 3.94 -22.26 0.61
C TYR A 58 3.67 -20.97 1.38
N SER A 59 4.28 -20.89 2.57
CA SER A 59 4.41 -19.68 3.38
C SER A 59 5.86 -19.55 3.85
N MET A 60 6.17 -18.45 4.52
CA MET A 60 7.47 -18.19 5.11
C MET A 60 7.88 -19.22 6.18
N MET A 61 6.94 -20.02 6.69
CA MET A 61 7.22 -21.16 7.58
C MET A 61 8.11 -22.22 6.91
N THR A 62 8.18 -22.30 5.58
CA THR A 62 9.08 -23.25 4.89
C THR A 62 10.55 -22.98 5.19
N LEU A 63 10.89 -21.78 5.66
CA LEU A 63 12.25 -21.36 5.99
C LEU A 63 12.63 -21.59 7.47
N GLU A 64 11.69 -22.02 8.31
CA GLU A 64 11.99 -22.33 9.71
C GLU A 64 12.99 -23.50 9.79
N GLU A 65 14.11 -23.25 10.47
CA GLU A 65 15.20 -24.22 10.65
C GLU A 65 14.83 -25.33 11.64
N HIS A 66 13.84 -25.08 12.49
CA HIS A 66 13.35 -26.01 13.50
C HIS A 66 11.84 -26.25 13.31
N ILE A 67 11.34 -27.37 13.83
CA ILE A 67 9.89 -27.57 13.95
C ILE A 67 9.36 -26.44 14.86
N PRO A 68 8.32 -25.69 14.44
CA PRO A 68 7.79 -24.59 15.21
C PRO A 68 7.57 -24.96 16.68
N ASP A 69 7.97 -24.07 17.58
CA ASP A 69 7.88 -24.22 19.04
C ASP A 69 8.72 -25.35 19.65
N THR A 70 9.74 -25.85 18.93
CA THR A 70 10.69 -26.84 19.44
C THR A 70 12.13 -26.52 19.00
N ASP A 71 13.12 -27.14 19.66
CA ASP A 71 14.52 -27.11 19.24
C ASP A 71 14.88 -28.26 18.26
N ILE A 72 13.87 -28.96 17.72
CA ILE A 72 14.11 -30.10 16.83
C ILE A 72 14.36 -29.55 15.42
N PRO A 73 15.54 -29.79 14.81
CA PRO A 73 15.86 -29.28 13.50
C PRO A 73 14.93 -29.90 12.44
N LYS A 74 14.50 -29.08 11.49
CA LYS A 74 13.67 -29.46 10.35
C LYS A 74 14.52 -29.38 9.08
N LYS A 75 14.34 -30.36 8.18
CA LYS A 75 14.81 -30.19 6.80
C LYS A 75 13.96 -29.12 6.13
N THR A 76 14.59 -28.04 5.69
CA THR A 76 13.96 -26.86 5.07
C THR A 76 13.58 -27.09 3.60
N ASP A 77 13.28 -28.34 3.25
CA ASP A 77 12.87 -28.71 1.90
C ASP A 77 11.46 -28.18 1.61
N THR A 78 11.20 -27.82 0.35
CA THR A 78 9.97 -27.15 -0.08
C THR A 78 8.78 -28.11 -0.14
N TYR A 79 8.10 -28.29 0.99
CA TYR A 79 6.86 -29.05 1.07
C TYR A 79 5.73 -28.25 1.71
N THR A 80 4.50 -28.61 1.35
CA THR A 80 3.29 -28.07 1.95
C THR A 80 2.95 -28.86 3.21
N SER A 81 2.64 -28.17 4.30
CA SER A 81 2.08 -28.77 5.54
C SER A 81 0.77 -28.09 5.92
N TRP A 82 -0.03 -28.75 6.76
CA TRP A 82 -1.22 -28.13 7.34
C TRP A 82 -0.88 -26.81 8.04
N ASP A 83 0.15 -26.82 8.89
CA ASP A 83 0.61 -25.62 9.61
C ASP A 83 0.96 -24.48 8.66
N SER A 84 1.70 -24.76 7.58
CA SER A 84 2.08 -23.75 6.58
C SER A 84 0.89 -23.15 5.82
N LEU A 85 -0.23 -23.88 5.75
CA LEU A 85 -1.47 -23.49 5.07
C LEU A 85 -2.51 -22.87 6.01
N THR A 86 -2.30 -22.87 7.32
CA THR A 86 -3.29 -22.36 8.29
C THR A 86 -2.74 -21.36 9.29
N ASP A 87 -1.44 -21.37 9.58
CA ASP A 87 -0.83 -20.41 10.48
C ASP A 87 -0.55 -19.09 9.77
N ARG A 88 -1.51 -18.18 9.89
CA ARG A 88 -1.47 -16.83 9.32
C ARG A 88 -0.50 -15.89 10.05
N THR A 89 0.17 -16.33 11.11
CA THR A 89 1.31 -15.56 11.65
C THR A 89 2.49 -15.57 10.69
N TYR A 90 2.54 -16.48 9.72
CA TYR A 90 3.51 -16.47 8.64
C TYR A 90 2.96 -15.80 7.38
N THR A 91 3.81 -15.05 6.69
CA THR A 91 3.46 -14.45 5.39
C THR A 91 3.40 -15.56 4.33
N GLY A 92 2.44 -15.51 3.42
CA GLY A 92 2.38 -16.41 2.27
C GLY A 92 3.50 -16.12 1.26
N ARG A 93 3.63 -16.95 0.23
CA ARG A 93 4.54 -16.67 -0.90
C ARG A 93 4.03 -17.28 -2.21
N HIS A 94 4.34 -16.65 -3.34
CA HIS A 94 3.92 -17.12 -4.66
C HIS A 94 4.83 -18.24 -5.19
N LEU A 95 6.15 -18.05 -5.10
CA LEU A 95 7.15 -19.05 -5.51
C LEU A 95 7.80 -19.73 -4.29
N PRO A 96 8.27 -20.99 -4.40
CA PRO A 96 9.04 -21.63 -3.34
C PRO A 96 10.34 -20.86 -3.02
N PRO A 97 10.95 -21.06 -1.85
CA PRO A 97 12.29 -20.54 -1.55
C PRO A 97 13.32 -21.05 -2.55
N ALA A 98 14.27 -20.19 -2.92
CA ALA A 98 15.33 -20.46 -3.87
C ALA A 98 16.72 -20.43 -3.19
N PRO A 99 17.05 -21.39 -2.30
CA PRO A 99 18.30 -21.36 -1.54
C PRO A 99 19.54 -21.43 -2.45
N ALA A 100 19.50 -22.17 -3.55
CA ALA A 100 20.62 -22.26 -4.49
C ALA A 100 20.94 -20.91 -5.14
N PHE A 101 19.90 -20.14 -5.51
CA PHE A 101 20.06 -18.78 -6.03
C PHE A 101 20.66 -17.84 -4.96
N ASN A 102 20.10 -17.85 -3.75
CA ASN A 102 20.46 -16.92 -2.69
C ASN A 102 21.79 -17.25 -1.98
N ARG A 103 22.31 -18.47 -2.14
CA ARG A 103 23.64 -18.90 -1.65
C ARG A 103 24.73 -18.83 -2.73
N SER A 104 24.39 -18.37 -3.94
CA SER A 104 25.34 -18.23 -5.03
C SER A 104 26.39 -17.18 -4.72
N GLU A 105 27.68 -17.52 -4.88
CA GLU A 105 28.79 -16.57 -4.80
C GLU A 105 28.74 -15.50 -5.92
N ALA A 106 27.86 -15.67 -6.91
CA ALA A 106 27.65 -14.71 -7.99
C ALA A 106 26.80 -13.50 -7.58
N LEU A 107 26.16 -13.50 -6.40
CA LEU A 107 25.41 -12.34 -5.92
C LEU A 107 26.37 -11.29 -5.32
N PRO A 108 26.25 -10.01 -5.70
CA PRO A 108 27.08 -8.93 -5.18
C PRO A 108 26.76 -8.64 -3.71
N GLU A 109 27.66 -8.01 -2.97
CA GLU A 109 27.35 -7.56 -1.60
C GLU A 109 26.18 -6.54 -1.61
N PRO A 110 25.21 -6.63 -0.69
CA PRO A 110 24.05 -5.72 -0.66
C PRO A 110 24.43 -4.24 -0.63
N GLU A 111 25.48 -3.88 0.09
CA GLU A 111 25.99 -2.52 0.23
C GLU A 111 26.53 -1.98 -1.10
N ALA A 112 27.11 -2.84 -1.94
CA ALA A 112 27.61 -2.45 -3.26
C ALA A 112 26.45 -2.06 -4.20
N LEU A 113 25.27 -2.67 -4.01
CA LEU A 113 24.07 -2.38 -4.79
C LEU A 113 23.40 -1.05 -4.41
N ALA A 114 23.77 -0.41 -3.30
CA ALA A 114 23.19 0.88 -2.88
C ALA A 114 23.29 1.95 -3.98
N VAL A 115 24.35 1.93 -4.80
CA VAL A 115 24.53 2.85 -5.93
C VAL A 115 23.42 2.76 -6.97
N LEU A 116 22.73 1.61 -7.11
CA LEU A 116 21.59 1.45 -8.02
C LEU A 116 20.38 2.27 -7.59
N PHE A 117 20.29 2.67 -6.32
CA PHE A 117 19.14 3.39 -5.78
C PHE A 117 19.44 4.87 -5.54
N ARG A 118 20.72 5.24 -5.36
CA ARG A 118 21.16 6.64 -5.23
C ARG A 118 20.92 7.44 -6.51
N LYS A 119 20.53 8.70 -6.35
CA LYS A 119 20.27 9.64 -7.45
C LYS A 119 21.53 9.90 -8.28
N LYS A 120 21.40 9.91 -9.61
CA LYS A 120 22.50 10.27 -10.52
C LYS A 120 22.79 11.77 -10.38
N GLY A 121 24.00 12.11 -9.92
CA GLY A 121 24.39 13.51 -9.70
C GLY A 121 23.54 14.25 -8.67
N GLY A 122 22.79 13.54 -7.82
CA GLY A 122 21.83 14.13 -6.88
C GLY A 122 20.52 14.62 -7.53
N GLU A 123 20.32 14.42 -8.83
CA GLU A 123 19.15 14.88 -9.56
C GLU A 123 17.92 14.02 -9.26
N THR A 124 16.79 14.66 -8.98
CA THR A 124 15.51 13.99 -8.76
C THR A 124 14.74 13.89 -10.07
N ARG A 125 14.34 12.67 -10.47
CA ARG A 125 13.41 12.46 -11.58
C ARG A 125 11.98 12.52 -11.06
N PHE A 126 11.27 13.60 -11.39
CA PHE A 126 9.87 13.75 -11.02
C PHE A 126 8.95 12.85 -11.85
N SER A 127 7.84 12.44 -11.26
CA SER A 127 6.78 11.75 -11.99
C SER A 127 6.08 12.71 -12.95
N GLU A 128 5.82 12.25 -14.17
CA GLU A 128 4.95 12.95 -15.12
C GLU A 128 3.46 12.74 -14.80
N LYS A 129 3.14 11.75 -13.96
CA LYS A 129 1.76 11.32 -13.70
C LYS A 129 1.29 11.63 -12.29
N SER A 130 2.13 11.41 -11.28
CA SER A 130 1.71 11.33 -9.88
C SER A 130 2.03 12.60 -9.09
N THR A 131 1.08 13.08 -8.29
CA THR A 131 1.29 14.04 -7.20
C THR A 131 1.88 13.36 -5.97
N LEU A 132 2.36 14.13 -4.99
CA LEU A 132 2.90 13.60 -3.73
C LEU A 132 1.84 12.89 -2.86
N LEU A 133 0.55 13.13 -3.13
CA LEU A 133 -0.52 12.39 -2.45
C LEU A 133 -0.47 10.89 -2.76
N PHE A 134 -0.04 10.51 -3.97
CA PHE A 134 0.02 9.12 -4.40
C PHE A 134 0.89 8.23 -3.49
N PRO A 135 2.19 8.52 -3.25
CA PRO A 135 2.99 7.69 -2.34
C PRO A 135 2.52 7.75 -0.89
N TYR A 136 1.95 8.86 -0.43
CA TYR A 136 1.39 8.97 0.92
C TYR A 136 0.15 8.08 1.10
N TRP A 137 -0.75 8.07 0.12
CA TRP A 137 -1.90 7.16 0.09
C TRP A 137 -1.47 5.71 0.15
N VAL A 138 -0.48 5.35 -0.67
CA VAL A 138 0.03 3.98 -0.75
C VAL A 138 0.58 3.53 0.58
N GLN A 139 1.48 4.30 1.18
CA GLN A 139 2.08 3.98 2.47
C GLN A 139 1.01 3.80 3.55
N TRP A 140 0.05 4.74 3.63
CA TRP A 140 -1.03 4.66 4.59
C TRP A 140 -1.89 3.41 4.43
N PHE A 141 -2.29 3.12 3.20
CA PHE A 141 -3.18 2.00 2.90
C PHE A 141 -2.50 0.65 3.16
N THR A 142 -1.27 0.47 2.67
CA THR A 142 -0.60 -0.83 2.71
C THR A 142 -0.03 -1.17 4.09
N ASP A 143 0.41 -0.20 4.89
CA ASP A 143 0.87 -0.42 6.27
C ASP A 143 -0.24 -0.98 7.20
N GLY A 144 -1.50 -0.91 6.77
CA GLY A 144 -2.62 -1.58 7.44
C GLY A 144 -2.52 -3.11 7.41
N PHE A 145 -1.84 -3.69 6.41
CA PHE A 145 -1.80 -5.14 6.20
C PHE A 145 -0.44 -5.72 5.73
N LEU A 146 0.52 -4.91 5.28
CA LEU A 146 1.91 -5.30 5.02
C LEU A 146 2.75 -5.09 6.28
N ARG A 147 2.84 -6.11 7.14
CA ARG A 147 3.38 -5.92 8.49
C ARG A 147 4.31 -7.05 8.92
N THR A 148 5.61 -6.84 8.84
CA THR A 148 6.62 -7.80 9.32
C THR A 148 6.74 -7.75 10.85
N GLU A 149 6.84 -8.91 11.52
CA GLU A 149 7.13 -8.97 12.95
C GLU A 149 8.59 -8.56 13.23
N ARG A 150 8.81 -7.75 14.29
CA ARG A 150 10.13 -7.16 14.57
C ARG A 150 11.19 -8.21 14.94
N ASN A 151 10.79 -9.23 15.70
CA ASN A 151 11.71 -10.21 16.28
C ASN A 151 11.87 -11.48 15.42
N ASN A 152 10.89 -11.79 14.58
CA ASN A 152 10.98 -12.87 13.61
C ASN A 152 10.46 -12.39 12.24
N ARG A 153 11.36 -12.14 11.30
CA ARG A 153 11.00 -11.61 9.96
C ARG A 153 10.33 -12.64 9.04
N LEU A 154 10.25 -13.91 9.43
CA LEU A 154 9.44 -14.91 8.75
C LEU A 154 7.95 -14.77 9.12
N LYS A 155 7.67 -14.11 10.24
CA LYS A 155 6.33 -13.86 10.78
C LYS A 155 5.88 -12.43 10.53
N ASN A 156 4.59 -12.22 10.77
CA ASN A 156 3.87 -10.99 10.50
C ASN A 156 2.88 -10.67 11.62
N THR A 157 2.53 -9.38 11.76
CA THR A 157 1.52 -8.91 12.74
C THR A 157 0.20 -8.50 12.05
N SER A 158 0.05 -8.86 10.79
CA SER A 158 -1.13 -8.54 9.98
C SER A 158 -2.27 -9.49 10.29
N ASN A 159 -3.50 -8.99 10.17
CA ASN A 159 -4.68 -9.86 10.05
C ASN A 159 -4.94 -10.27 8.58
N HIS A 160 -4.14 -9.75 7.65
CA HIS A 160 -4.27 -9.85 6.20
C HIS A 160 -5.61 -9.34 5.65
N GLN A 161 -6.21 -8.34 6.28
CA GLN A 161 -7.47 -7.74 5.83
C GLN A 161 -7.29 -6.26 5.50
N ILE A 162 -8.20 -5.75 4.67
CA ILE A 162 -8.42 -4.31 4.56
C ILE A 162 -9.48 -3.96 5.59
N ASP A 163 -9.06 -3.59 6.79
CA ASP A 163 -9.93 -3.33 7.95
C ASP A 163 -9.74 -1.93 8.56
N LEU A 164 -8.90 -1.12 7.91
CA LEU A 164 -8.44 0.19 8.36
C LEU A 164 -7.82 0.16 9.76
N SER A 165 -7.00 -0.85 10.06
CA SER A 165 -6.19 -0.89 11.28
C SER A 165 -5.33 0.36 11.55
N PRO A 166 -4.87 1.16 10.56
CA PRO A 166 -4.26 2.48 10.82
C PRO A 166 -5.13 3.40 11.68
N VAL A 167 -6.45 3.37 11.47
CA VAL A 167 -7.44 4.22 12.15
C VAL A 167 -8.00 3.54 13.39
N TYR A 168 -8.39 2.26 13.26
CA TYR A 168 -9.14 1.55 14.31
C TYR A 168 -8.28 0.65 15.20
N GLY A 169 -7.00 0.47 14.89
CA GLY A 169 -6.11 -0.47 15.56
C GLY A 169 -6.30 -1.93 15.14
N LEU A 170 -5.22 -2.72 15.29
CA LEU A 170 -5.17 -4.12 14.87
C LEU A 170 -5.94 -5.08 15.79
N THR A 171 -6.10 -4.70 17.06
CA THR A 171 -6.73 -5.55 18.07
C THR A 171 -7.96 -4.86 18.63
N ARG A 172 -8.93 -5.65 19.10
CA ARG A 172 -10.10 -5.12 19.82
C ARG A 172 -9.70 -4.20 20.97
N LYS A 173 -8.64 -4.54 21.70
CA LYS A 173 -8.10 -3.70 22.78
C LYS A 173 -7.67 -2.33 22.24
N ALA A 174 -6.87 -2.30 21.17
CA ALA A 174 -6.45 -1.04 20.54
C ALA A 174 -7.67 -0.23 20.07
N SER A 175 -8.65 -0.85 19.41
CA SER A 175 -9.89 -0.19 19.00
C SER A 175 -10.65 0.42 20.18
N HIS A 176 -10.75 -0.30 21.31
CA HIS A 176 -11.42 0.20 22.51
C HIS A 176 -10.68 1.40 23.13
N LEU A 177 -9.34 1.38 23.13
CA LEU A 177 -8.54 2.50 23.65
C LEU A 177 -8.75 3.78 22.82
N LEU A 178 -9.09 3.66 21.54
CA LEU A 178 -9.35 4.79 20.64
C LEU A 178 -10.80 5.29 20.63
N ARG A 179 -11.75 4.54 21.20
CA ARG A 179 -13.18 4.89 21.20
C ARG A 179 -13.58 5.77 22.37
N THR A 180 -14.56 6.65 22.14
CA THR A 180 -15.21 7.42 23.21
C THR A 180 -16.19 6.58 24.01
N PHE A 181 -16.73 5.51 23.41
CA PHE A 181 -17.92 4.79 23.88
C PHE A 181 -19.15 5.69 24.06
N GLN A 182 -19.18 6.79 23.28
CA GLN A 182 -20.31 7.70 23.20
C GLN A 182 -20.59 8.05 21.74
N GLY A 183 -21.82 7.78 21.29
CA GLY A 183 -22.27 8.10 19.93
C GLY A 183 -21.55 7.32 18.83
N GLY A 184 -20.91 6.20 19.16
CA GLY A 184 -20.12 5.38 18.25
C GLY A 184 -18.77 5.99 17.85
N LYS A 185 -18.32 7.08 18.49
CA LYS A 185 -17.21 7.91 17.98
C LYS A 185 -15.82 7.42 18.40
N LEU A 186 -14.82 7.89 17.65
CA LEU A 186 -13.41 7.87 18.02
C LEU A 186 -13.04 9.11 18.83
N LYS A 187 -12.10 8.95 19.77
CA LYS A 187 -11.56 10.03 20.61
C LYS A 187 -10.85 11.06 19.76
N SER A 188 -11.22 12.32 19.93
CA SER A 188 -10.63 13.45 19.24
C SER A 188 -10.45 14.65 20.18
N GLN A 189 -9.82 15.69 19.66
CA GLN A 189 -9.63 17.00 20.30
C GLN A 189 -9.75 18.09 19.23
N ILE A 190 -10.05 19.32 19.66
CA ILE A 190 -10.08 20.49 18.78
C ILE A 190 -8.79 21.29 18.94
N ILE A 191 -8.08 21.49 17.83
CA ILE A 191 -6.87 22.34 17.75
C ILE A 191 -7.12 23.37 16.66
N ASN A 192 -7.02 24.66 16.99
CA ASN A 192 -7.24 25.76 16.04
C ASN A 192 -8.59 25.68 15.30
N GLY A 193 -9.65 25.18 15.96
CA GLY A 193 -10.99 25.03 15.38
C GLY A 193 -11.22 23.80 14.52
N GLU A 194 -10.23 22.91 14.41
CA GLU A 194 -10.30 21.68 13.62
C GLU A 194 -10.18 20.41 14.49
N GLU A 195 -10.83 19.33 14.08
CA GLU A 195 -10.81 18.04 14.80
C GLU A 195 -9.56 17.22 14.47
N TYR A 196 -8.85 16.76 15.49
CA TYR A 196 -7.66 15.89 15.38
C TYR A 196 -7.74 14.74 16.39
N PRO A 197 -7.01 13.63 16.20
CA PRO A 197 -6.84 12.63 17.23
C PRO A 197 -6.21 13.25 18.50
N GLN A 198 -6.44 12.62 19.65
CA GLN A 198 -5.83 13.06 20.90
C GLN A 198 -4.31 12.82 20.90
N PHE A 199 -3.55 13.68 21.57
CA PHE A 199 -2.11 13.46 21.76
C PHE A 199 -1.85 12.20 22.59
N TYR A 200 -0.81 11.44 22.23
CA TYR A 200 -0.49 10.13 22.80
C TYR A 200 0.23 10.21 24.15
N TYR A 201 1.17 11.15 24.28
CA TYR A 201 1.98 11.34 25.50
C TYR A 201 1.31 12.29 26.49
N GLU A 202 1.44 11.97 27.78
CA GLU A 202 1.10 12.86 28.92
C GLU A 202 2.34 13.66 29.33
N ASP A 203 3.46 12.98 29.54
CA ASP A 203 4.78 13.56 29.79
C ASP A 203 5.78 12.98 28.77
N PRO A 204 6.09 13.73 27.70
CA PRO A 204 7.02 13.28 26.65
C PRO A 204 8.49 13.30 27.10
N GLU A 205 8.85 14.01 28.17
CA GLU A 205 10.23 14.00 28.70
C GLU A 205 10.54 12.69 29.42
N GLN A 206 9.53 12.10 30.07
CA GLN A 206 9.63 10.85 30.82
C GLN A 206 9.08 9.63 30.07
N ASP A 207 8.71 9.78 28.80
CA ASP A 207 8.06 8.73 28.00
C ASP A 207 6.76 8.19 28.62
N ILE A 208 6.03 9.03 29.36
CA ILE A 208 4.76 8.65 29.98
C ILE A 208 3.64 8.84 28.96
N VAL A 209 3.09 7.71 28.51
CA VAL A 209 1.87 7.64 27.69
C VAL A 209 0.65 7.94 28.55
N LYS A 210 -0.33 8.67 28.00
CA LYS A 210 -1.60 8.94 28.70
C LYS A 210 -2.28 7.65 29.13
N ALA A 211 -2.87 7.66 30.33
CA ALA A 211 -3.47 6.47 30.94
C ALA A 211 -4.48 5.77 30.03
N GLU A 212 -5.30 6.52 29.30
CA GLU A 212 -6.32 6.01 28.38
C GLU A 212 -5.77 5.38 27.09
N PHE A 213 -4.48 5.56 26.78
CA PHE A 213 -3.80 4.96 25.63
C PHE A 213 -2.73 3.94 26.02
N LYS A 214 -2.63 3.61 27.31
CA LYS A 214 -1.64 2.65 27.81
C LYS A 214 -1.81 1.27 27.14
N GLY A 215 -0.80 0.88 26.37
CA GLY A 215 -0.78 -0.38 25.63
C GLY A 215 -1.60 -0.36 24.34
N LEU A 216 -1.78 0.82 23.73
CA LEU A 216 -2.33 0.99 22.38
C LEU A 216 -1.43 0.32 21.34
N TYR A 217 -0.13 0.60 21.39
CA TYR A 217 0.91 -0.07 20.61
C TYR A 217 2.25 -0.03 21.37
N GLU A 218 3.23 -0.79 20.90
CA GLU A 218 4.62 -0.69 21.37
C GLU A 218 5.38 0.34 20.52
N PRO A 219 5.86 1.45 21.11
CA PRO A 219 6.58 2.48 20.38
C PRO A 219 7.73 1.93 19.56
N LEU A 220 7.99 2.55 18.40
CA LEU A 220 9.16 2.22 17.60
C LEU A 220 10.44 2.71 18.30
N ASN A 221 11.58 2.08 18.01
CA ASN A 221 12.87 2.55 18.53
C ASN A 221 13.15 4.00 18.11
N ASP A 222 12.70 4.41 16.92
CA ASP A 222 12.86 5.79 16.45
C ASP A 222 11.94 6.75 17.19
N GLU A 223 10.70 6.35 17.50
CA GLU A 223 9.77 7.12 18.33
C GLU A 223 10.35 7.38 19.72
N GLN A 224 10.91 6.36 20.36
CA GLN A 224 11.55 6.46 21.67
C GLN A 224 12.74 7.43 21.68
N ARG A 225 13.46 7.57 20.56
CA ARG A 225 14.60 8.49 20.40
C ARG A 225 14.19 9.90 20.00
N LEU A 226 12.91 10.15 19.72
CA LEU A 226 12.46 11.48 19.36
C LEU A 226 12.67 12.46 20.52
N PRO A 227 12.97 13.72 20.20
CA PRO A 227 13.07 14.74 21.23
C PRO A 227 11.67 15.06 21.80
N PRO A 228 11.56 15.52 23.06
CA PRO A 228 10.27 15.69 23.74
C PRO A 228 9.27 16.57 23.00
N GLU A 229 9.72 17.61 22.30
CA GLU A 229 8.87 18.51 21.53
C GLU A 229 8.17 17.81 20.35
N LYS A 230 8.81 16.82 19.73
CA LYS A 230 8.17 16.01 18.69
C LYS A 230 7.21 15.00 19.31
N LYS A 231 7.62 14.33 20.40
CA LYS A 231 6.77 13.38 21.14
C LYS A 231 5.47 14.02 21.64
N ALA A 232 5.55 15.26 22.13
CA ALA A 232 4.41 16.06 22.59
C ALA A 232 3.31 16.21 21.53
N MET A 233 3.69 16.19 20.25
CA MET A 233 2.80 16.39 19.12
C MET A 233 2.32 15.07 18.47
N LEU A 234 2.78 13.92 18.96
CA LEU A 234 2.36 12.63 18.42
C LEU A 234 0.90 12.33 18.79
N PHE A 235 0.15 11.83 17.82
CA PHE A 235 -1.24 11.48 17.99
C PHE A 235 -1.40 10.00 18.37
N ALA A 236 -2.39 9.70 19.20
CA ALA A 236 -2.84 8.34 19.48
C ALA A 236 -3.59 7.81 18.25
N MET A 237 -2.98 6.85 17.55
CA MET A 237 -3.50 6.25 16.32
C MET A 237 -3.46 4.72 16.37
N GLY A 238 -4.08 4.05 15.41
CA GLY A 238 -4.29 2.60 15.44
C GLY A 238 -3.03 1.75 15.39
N VAL A 239 -1.94 2.26 14.82
CA VAL A 239 -0.68 1.52 14.67
C VAL A 239 0.54 2.41 14.99
N GLU A 240 1.65 1.76 15.35
CA GLU A 240 2.88 2.38 15.84
C GLU A 240 3.63 3.23 14.79
N ARG A 241 3.34 3.04 13.50
CA ARG A 241 3.98 3.78 12.38
C ARG A 241 3.19 5.00 11.97
N ALA A 242 2.01 5.22 12.55
CA ALA A 242 1.04 6.15 12.00
C ALA A 242 1.47 7.63 12.06
N ASN A 243 2.41 7.96 12.94
CA ASN A 243 2.97 9.29 13.08
C ASN A 243 4.29 9.50 12.30
N VAL A 244 4.80 8.48 11.60
CA VAL A 244 6.12 8.55 10.93
C VAL A 244 6.09 9.59 9.82
N GLN A 245 5.10 9.52 8.92
CA GLN A 245 5.04 10.34 7.72
C GLN A 245 3.83 11.27 7.73
N ILE A 246 4.01 12.53 7.35
CA ILE A 246 2.96 13.55 7.48
C ILE A 246 1.71 13.23 6.65
N GLY A 247 1.87 12.66 5.46
CA GLY A 247 0.76 12.18 4.63
C GLY A 247 -0.06 11.06 5.28
N TYR A 248 0.60 10.20 6.08
CA TYR A 248 -0.09 9.16 6.86
C TYR A 248 -0.99 9.78 7.92
N VAL A 249 -0.47 10.80 8.62
CA VAL A 249 -1.18 11.55 9.65
C VAL A 249 -2.40 12.25 9.05
N MET A 250 -2.23 12.90 7.88
CA MET A 250 -3.32 13.56 7.14
C MET A 250 -4.46 12.59 6.83
N LEU A 251 -4.15 11.39 6.33
CA LEU A 251 -5.15 10.38 5.97
C LEU A 251 -5.84 9.76 7.19
N ASN A 252 -5.13 9.62 8.32
CA ASN A 252 -5.75 9.20 9.58
C ASN A 252 -6.70 10.24 10.13
N VAL A 253 -6.30 11.52 10.12
CA VAL A 253 -7.17 12.63 10.54
C VAL A 253 -8.41 12.67 9.66
N LEU A 254 -8.25 12.55 8.34
CA LEU A 254 -9.37 12.48 7.39
C LEU A 254 -10.34 11.34 7.73
N CYS A 255 -9.84 10.12 7.93
CA CYS A 255 -10.68 8.96 8.22
C CYS A 255 -11.32 9.00 9.61
N LEU A 256 -10.65 9.59 10.60
CA LEU A 256 -11.24 9.82 11.92
C LEU A 256 -12.42 10.79 11.83
N ARG A 257 -12.24 11.92 11.13
CA ARG A 257 -13.32 12.89 10.91
C ARG A 257 -14.49 12.26 10.16
N GLU A 258 -14.19 11.50 9.10
CA GLU A 258 -15.22 10.82 8.33
C GLU A 258 -15.98 9.78 9.16
N HIS A 259 -15.29 9.02 10.00
CA HIS A 259 -15.92 8.09 10.93
C HIS A 259 -16.88 8.82 11.88
N ASN A 260 -16.40 9.87 12.56
CA ASN A 260 -17.21 10.64 13.50
C ASN A 260 -18.41 11.31 12.82
N ARG A 261 -18.24 11.81 11.59
CA ARG A 261 -19.33 12.38 10.76
C ARG A 261 -20.38 11.33 10.40
N ILE A 262 -19.97 10.13 10.00
CA ILE A 262 -20.91 9.03 9.73
C ILE A 262 -21.65 8.60 10.99
N CYS A 263 -20.97 8.54 12.14
CA CYS A 263 -21.62 8.28 13.43
C CYS A 263 -22.72 9.31 13.74
N ASP A 264 -22.48 10.60 13.48
CA ASP A 264 -23.50 11.64 13.66
C ASP A 264 -24.70 11.45 12.73
N LEU A 265 -24.47 11.14 11.44
CA LEU A 265 -25.55 10.85 10.50
C LEU A 265 -26.38 9.63 10.92
N LEU A 266 -25.72 8.57 11.38
CA LEU A 266 -26.39 7.36 11.85
C LEU A 266 -27.18 7.64 13.13
N ALA A 267 -26.62 8.36 14.10
CA ALA A 267 -27.31 8.70 15.34
C ALA A 267 -28.53 9.60 15.09
N GLN A 268 -28.46 10.51 14.12
CA GLN A 268 -29.58 11.35 13.70
C GLN A 268 -30.70 10.51 13.04
N ALA A 269 -30.34 9.59 12.16
CA ALA A 269 -31.30 8.76 11.43
C ALA A 269 -31.87 7.62 12.29
N TYR A 270 -31.11 7.14 13.28
CA TYR A 270 -31.45 6.01 14.14
C TYR A 270 -31.22 6.33 15.63
N PRO A 271 -32.09 7.15 16.26
CA PRO A 271 -31.91 7.59 17.65
C PRO A 271 -31.87 6.46 18.69
N ASP A 272 -32.43 5.30 18.38
CA ASP A 272 -32.49 4.12 19.26
C ASP A 272 -31.26 3.21 19.16
N TRP A 273 -30.30 3.50 18.26
CA TRP A 273 -29.08 2.68 18.15
C TRP A 273 -28.10 2.98 19.28
N ASP A 274 -27.52 1.93 19.83
CA ASP A 274 -26.47 2.05 20.85
C ASP A 274 -25.10 2.42 20.25
N ASP A 275 -24.15 2.74 21.14
CA ASP A 275 -22.79 3.11 20.76
C ASP A 275 -22.09 2.04 19.90
N GLU A 276 -22.26 0.77 20.26
CA GLU A 276 -21.60 -0.33 19.56
C GLU A 276 -22.11 -0.47 18.13
N ARG A 277 -23.43 -0.42 17.93
CA ARG A 277 -24.02 -0.49 16.59
C ARG A 277 -23.61 0.70 15.74
N LEU A 278 -23.60 1.92 16.30
CA LEU A 278 -23.14 3.12 15.60
C LEU A 278 -21.67 2.96 15.15
N PHE A 279 -20.79 2.58 16.07
CA PHE A 279 -19.36 2.39 15.78
C PHE A 279 -19.11 1.35 14.70
N GLN A 280 -19.70 0.15 14.82
CA GLN A 280 -19.45 -0.94 13.86
C GLN A 280 -20.03 -0.63 12.48
N THR A 281 -21.21 -0.01 12.42
CA THR A 281 -21.82 0.39 11.14
C THR A 281 -20.98 1.48 10.46
N ALA A 282 -20.55 2.51 11.21
CA ALA A 282 -19.68 3.55 10.68
C ALA A 282 -18.33 3.00 10.21
N ARG A 283 -17.71 2.10 10.97
CA ARG A 283 -16.48 1.40 10.56
C ARG A 283 -16.67 0.67 9.23
N ASN A 284 -17.74 -0.11 9.09
CA ASN A 284 -18.04 -0.85 7.87
C ASN A 284 -18.22 0.09 6.66
N ILE A 285 -18.94 1.19 6.83
CA ILE A 285 -19.15 2.22 5.79
C ILE A 285 -17.81 2.80 5.33
N VAL A 286 -16.95 3.22 6.27
CA VAL A 286 -15.66 3.84 5.94
C VAL A 286 -14.72 2.83 5.28
N VAL A 287 -14.67 1.59 5.76
CA VAL A 287 -13.83 0.53 5.15
C VAL A 287 -14.23 0.26 3.70
N VAL A 288 -15.53 0.11 3.42
CA VAL A 288 -16.04 -0.09 2.05
C VAL A 288 -15.78 1.13 1.18
N THR A 289 -15.98 2.33 1.71
CA THR A 289 -15.71 3.58 0.99
C THR A 289 -14.24 3.66 0.57
N ILE A 290 -13.30 3.34 1.47
CA ILE A 290 -11.87 3.32 1.13
C ILE A 290 -11.56 2.22 0.11
N MET A 291 -12.12 1.01 0.23
CA MET A 291 -11.94 -0.04 -0.79
C MET A 291 -12.45 0.37 -2.17
N LYS A 292 -13.53 1.15 -2.23
CA LYS A 292 -14.03 1.76 -3.47
C LYS A 292 -13.00 2.72 -4.05
N ILE A 293 -12.47 3.65 -3.26
CA ILE A 293 -11.40 4.58 -3.70
C ILE A 293 -10.14 3.82 -4.18
N VAL A 294 -9.77 2.74 -3.50
CA VAL A 294 -8.63 1.90 -3.88
C VAL A 294 -8.79 1.39 -5.31
N VAL A 295 -9.96 0.85 -5.68
CA VAL A 295 -10.17 0.27 -7.02
C VAL A 295 -10.49 1.34 -8.06
N GLU A 296 -11.40 2.25 -7.74
CA GLU A 296 -11.99 3.18 -8.72
C GLU A 296 -11.12 4.41 -8.99
N GLU A 297 -10.19 4.74 -8.10
CA GLU A 297 -9.32 5.91 -8.25
C GLU A 297 -7.84 5.52 -8.25
N TYR A 298 -7.38 4.84 -7.20
CA TYR A 298 -5.96 4.53 -7.01
C TYR A 298 -5.42 3.48 -8.01
N VAL A 299 -6.10 2.34 -8.17
CA VAL A 299 -5.70 1.32 -9.15
C VAL A 299 -5.77 1.89 -10.57
N ASN A 300 -6.82 2.64 -10.90
CA ASN A 300 -6.94 3.32 -12.18
C ASN A 300 -5.78 4.31 -12.43
N HIS A 301 -5.37 5.06 -11.41
CA HIS A 301 -4.19 5.94 -11.48
C HIS A 301 -2.88 5.19 -11.71
N ILE A 302 -2.70 3.99 -11.17
CA ILE A 302 -1.49 3.19 -11.44
C ILE A 302 -1.41 2.79 -12.91
N THR A 303 -2.53 2.34 -13.47
CA THR A 303 -2.54 1.75 -14.82
C THR A 303 -2.49 2.81 -15.92
N PRO A 304 -1.93 2.49 -17.09
CA PRO A 304 -1.98 3.36 -18.27
C PRO A 304 -3.26 3.21 -19.10
N TYR A 305 -4.25 2.47 -18.60
CA TYR A 305 -5.38 1.99 -19.39
C TYR A 305 -6.45 3.08 -19.59
N HIS A 306 -7.20 2.98 -20.68
CA HIS A 306 -8.37 3.81 -20.93
C HIS A 306 -9.66 3.24 -20.31
N PHE A 307 -9.63 1.98 -19.88
CA PHE A 307 -10.70 1.37 -19.11
C PHE A 307 -10.52 1.68 -17.62
N ASN A 308 -11.56 2.20 -16.97
CA ASN A 308 -11.56 2.44 -15.53
C ASN A 308 -12.22 1.25 -14.83
N PHE A 309 -11.47 0.58 -13.97
CA PHE A 309 -11.96 -0.50 -13.13
C PHE A 309 -12.98 0.03 -12.11
N LYS A 310 -13.98 -0.79 -11.82
CA LYS A 310 -15.03 -0.53 -10.83
C LYS A 310 -15.11 -1.64 -9.79
N VAL A 311 -15.57 -1.30 -8.58
CA VAL A 311 -15.92 -2.32 -7.58
C VAL A 311 -17.28 -2.91 -7.95
N ASP A 312 -17.29 -4.19 -8.34
CA ASP A 312 -18.50 -4.96 -8.65
C ASP A 312 -18.45 -6.30 -7.91
N PRO A 313 -18.81 -6.35 -6.62
CA PRO A 313 -18.54 -7.53 -5.81
C PRO A 313 -19.30 -8.78 -6.27
N SER A 314 -20.56 -8.60 -6.68
CA SER A 314 -21.44 -9.67 -7.13
C SER A 314 -20.88 -10.43 -8.34
N ALA A 315 -20.08 -9.77 -9.17
CA ALA A 315 -19.52 -10.35 -10.38
C ALA A 315 -18.52 -11.49 -10.13
N PHE A 316 -17.93 -11.59 -8.93
CA PHE A 316 -16.74 -12.42 -8.70
C PHE A 316 -16.92 -13.59 -7.73
N THR A 317 -18.08 -13.72 -7.08
CA THR A 317 -18.35 -14.69 -5.99
C THR A 317 -18.16 -16.16 -6.39
N HIS A 318 -18.24 -16.46 -7.69
CA HIS A 318 -18.07 -17.82 -8.24
C HIS A 318 -16.70 -18.05 -8.90
N GLU A 319 -15.79 -17.08 -8.85
CA GLU A 319 -14.47 -17.23 -9.45
C GLU A 319 -13.56 -18.16 -8.64
N LYS A 320 -12.64 -18.84 -9.33
CA LYS A 320 -11.71 -19.78 -8.68
C LYS A 320 -10.79 -19.08 -7.68
N TRP A 321 -10.42 -17.84 -7.98
CA TRP A 321 -9.58 -17.02 -7.12
C TRP A 321 -10.32 -16.36 -5.96
N TYR A 322 -11.66 -16.43 -5.91
CA TYR A 322 -12.46 -15.87 -4.83
C TYR A 322 -12.26 -16.66 -3.53
N ARG A 323 -11.15 -16.41 -2.85
CA ARG A 323 -10.69 -17.11 -1.65
C ARG A 323 -10.14 -16.08 -0.68
N GLN A 324 -10.24 -16.38 0.61
CA GLN A 324 -9.81 -15.46 1.67
C GLN A 324 -8.38 -14.96 1.42
N ASN A 325 -8.19 -13.65 1.61
CA ASN A 325 -6.90 -13.02 1.42
C ASN A 325 -5.82 -13.62 2.34
N TRP A 326 -4.60 -13.72 1.82
CA TRP A 326 -3.38 -13.99 2.59
C TRP A 326 -2.25 -13.26 1.88
N MET A 327 -1.60 -12.34 2.59
CA MET A 327 -0.53 -11.54 2.02
C MET A 327 0.67 -12.40 1.64
N SER A 328 1.26 -12.11 0.48
CA SER A 328 2.51 -12.72 0.05
C SER A 328 3.71 -11.81 0.35
N ILE A 329 4.88 -12.41 0.54
CA ILE A 329 6.13 -11.66 0.69
C ILE A 329 6.49 -10.89 -0.59
N GLU A 330 6.11 -11.42 -1.75
CA GLU A 330 6.25 -10.72 -3.03
C GLU A 330 5.44 -9.43 -3.04
N PHE A 331 4.22 -9.45 -2.51
CA PHE A 331 3.36 -8.27 -2.45
C PHE A 331 3.89 -7.21 -1.47
N ASP A 332 4.60 -7.61 -0.41
CA ASP A 332 5.36 -6.67 0.41
C ASP A 332 6.47 -5.96 -0.40
N PHE A 333 7.24 -6.72 -1.18
CA PHE A 333 8.37 -6.21 -1.94
C PHE A 333 7.96 -5.29 -3.11
N VAL A 334 6.85 -5.58 -3.78
CA VAL A 334 6.36 -4.71 -4.87
C VAL A 334 5.86 -3.36 -4.37
N TYR A 335 5.62 -3.16 -3.07
CA TYR A 335 5.09 -1.93 -2.50
C TYR A 335 6.13 -1.00 -1.85
N ARG A 336 7.41 -1.35 -1.94
CA ARG A 336 8.53 -0.58 -1.37
C ARG A 336 8.95 0.61 -2.24
N TRP A 337 8.02 1.54 -2.46
CA TRP A 337 8.17 2.68 -3.37
C TRP A 337 8.90 3.88 -2.77
N HIS A 338 10.03 3.66 -2.10
CA HIS A 338 10.79 4.75 -1.47
C HIS A 338 11.27 5.79 -2.49
N SER A 339 11.55 5.35 -3.73
CA SER A 339 11.85 6.20 -4.89
C SER A 339 10.68 7.04 -5.41
N ALA A 340 9.48 6.93 -4.84
CA ALA A 340 8.34 7.82 -5.12
C ALA A 340 8.35 9.12 -4.29
N LEU A 341 9.20 9.20 -3.26
CA LEU A 341 9.36 10.39 -2.43
C LEU A 341 10.45 11.32 -2.99
N PRO A 342 10.24 12.64 -3.01
CA PRO A 342 11.29 13.61 -3.32
C PRO A 342 12.28 13.78 -2.16
N GLU A 343 13.44 14.40 -2.45
CA GLU A 343 14.42 14.78 -1.41
C GLU A 343 13.88 15.92 -0.51
N THR A 344 13.12 16.81 -1.12
CA THR A 344 12.55 18.01 -0.54
C THR A 344 11.10 18.12 -0.93
N LEU A 345 10.27 18.62 -0.02
CA LEU A 345 8.89 19.02 -0.28
C LEU A 345 8.75 20.53 -0.13
N VAL A 346 7.70 21.09 -0.71
CA VAL A 346 7.28 22.46 -0.41
C VAL A 346 6.27 22.41 0.74
N TYR A 347 6.52 23.21 1.77
CA TYR A 347 5.63 23.41 2.91
C TYR A 347 5.55 24.91 3.20
N ASP A 348 4.34 25.47 3.17
CA ASP A 348 4.10 26.91 3.36
C ASP A 348 4.99 27.81 2.47
N GLY A 349 5.12 27.43 1.20
CA GLY A 349 5.95 28.13 0.22
C GLY A 349 7.46 27.99 0.42
N GLN A 350 7.92 27.23 1.42
CA GLN A 350 9.33 26.98 1.69
C GLN A 350 9.75 25.56 1.29
N SER A 351 10.96 25.43 0.75
CA SER A 351 11.55 24.12 0.49
C SER A 351 12.07 23.51 1.80
N VAL A 352 11.59 22.33 2.14
CA VAL A 352 11.90 21.61 3.38
C VAL A 352 12.42 20.21 3.03
N PRO A 353 13.52 19.74 3.64
CA PRO A 353 13.95 18.35 3.47
C PRO A 353 12.85 17.36 3.86
N MET A 354 12.58 16.36 3.04
CA MET A 354 11.55 15.33 3.32
C MET A 354 11.76 14.68 4.69
N VAL A 355 13.01 14.39 5.05
CA VAL A 355 13.39 13.82 6.36
C VAL A 355 12.95 14.71 7.54
N ALA A 356 12.87 16.04 7.36
CA ALA A 356 12.44 16.95 8.41
C ALA A 356 10.92 16.91 8.67
N SER A 357 10.14 16.41 7.71
CA SER A 357 8.70 16.19 7.87
C SER A 357 8.36 14.92 8.65
N LEU A 358 9.34 14.01 8.83
CA LEU A 358 9.12 12.79 9.59
C LEU A 358 8.89 13.10 11.07
N TRP A 359 7.89 12.43 11.65
CA TRP A 359 7.48 12.59 13.05
C TRP A 359 7.12 14.02 13.44
N HIS A 360 6.66 14.83 12.47
CA HIS A 360 6.45 16.27 12.65
C HIS A 360 4.98 16.68 12.46
N ASN A 361 4.10 16.11 13.27
CA ASN A 361 2.64 16.34 13.22
C ASN A 361 2.24 17.82 13.33
N GLN A 362 3.08 18.65 13.94
CA GLN A 362 2.85 20.09 14.04
C GLN A 362 2.65 20.74 12.66
N MET A 363 3.29 20.21 11.61
CA MET A 363 3.10 20.68 10.23
C MET A 363 1.62 20.64 9.81
N LEU A 364 0.89 19.60 10.24
CA LEU A 364 -0.54 19.49 9.97
C LEU A 364 -1.35 20.46 10.84
N THR A 365 -1.13 20.47 12.15
CA THR A 365 -1.94 21.32 13.06
C THR A 365 -1.73 22.82 12.85
N SER A 366 -0.58 23.22 12.31
CA SER A 366 -0.26 24.62 11.99
C SER A 366 -0.89 25.09 10.69
N ARG A 367 -1.08 24.20 9.70
CA ARG A 367 -1.66 24.55 8.38
C ARG A 367 -3.14 24.23 8.25
N GLY A 368 -3.61 23.21 8.96
CA GLY A 368 -4.92 22.61 8.72
C GLY A 368 -4.88 21.55 7.61
N LEU A 369 -5.88 20.65 7.63
CA LEU A 369 -5.94 19.53 6.69
C LEU A 369 -6.11 20.00 5.23
N ALA A 370 -6.93 21.02 5.01
CA ALA A 370 -7.22 21.55 3.67
C ALA A 370 -5.96 22.08 2.97
N ALA A 371 -5.22 22.98 3.65
CA ALA A 371 -4.03 23.60 3.08
C ALA A 371 -2.93 22.57 2.81
N LEU A 372 -2.70 21.64 3.74
CA LEU A 372 -1.65 20.63 3.56
C LEU A 372 -2.01 19.59 2.49
N MET A 373 -3.29 19.23 2.35
CA MET A 373 -3.77 18.40 1.23
C MET A 373 -3.57 19.12 -0.12
N ALA A 374 -3.89 20.41 -0.19
CA ALA A 374 -3.70 21.22 -1.38
C ALA A 374 -2.22 21.29 -1.80
N GLU A 375 -1.32 21.60 -0.85
CA GLU A 375 0.13 21.64 -1.10
C GLU A 375 0.68 20.27 -1.53
N THR A 376 0.19 19.18 -0.92
CA THR A 376 0.55 17.81 -1.28
C THR A 376 0.11 17.46 -2.71
N CYS A 377 -1.09 17.88 -3.13
CA CYS A 377 -1.58 17.63 -4.49
C CYS A 377 -0.92 18.54 -5.53
N ALA A 378 -0.46 19.74 -5.14
CA ALA A 378 0.17 20.69 -6.05
C ALA A 378 1.62 20.32 -6.43
N GLN A 379 2.26 19.41 -5.70
CA GLN A 379 3.65 19.02 -5.93
C GLN A 379 3.78 17.59 -6.48
N PRO A 380 4.76 17.35 -7.37
CA PRO A 380 4.95 16.03 -7.97
C PRO A 380 5.54 15.03 -6.97
N ALA A 381 5.11 13.77 -7.07
CA ALA A 381 5.91 12.65 -6.59
C ALA A 381 7.11 12.43 -7.52
N THR A 382 7.95 11.45 -7.20
CA THR A 382 9.09 11.07 -8.03
C THR A 382 8.82 9.77 -8.79
N GLN A 383 9.54 9.58 -9.90
CA GLN A 383 9.39 8.38 -10.71
C GLN A 383 9.93 7.16 -9.95
N ILE A 384 9.07 6.16 -9.73
CA ILE A 384 9.45 4.91 -9.08
C ILE A 384 10.45 4.16 -9.98
N GLY A 385 11.57 3.72 -9.40
CA GLY A 385 12.59 2.95 -10.09
C GLY A 385 13.99 3.19 -9.56
N LEU A 386 14.98 2.58 -10.22
CA LEU A 386 16.39 2.78 -9.91
C LEU A 386 16.84 4.24 -10.09
N PHE A 387 17.87 4.58 -9.32
CA PHE A 387 18.56 5.87 -9.28
C PHE A 387 17.68 7.07 -8.94
N ASN A 388 16.73 6.89 -8.02
CA ASN A 388 15.80 7.98 -7.67
C ASN A 388 15.35 7.99 -6.20
N THR A 389 15.85 7.07 -5.37
CA THR A 389 15.52 7.04 -3.93
C THR A 389 16.20 8.20 -3.21
N PRO A 390 15.50 8.92 -2.30
CA PRO A 390 16.14 9.92 -1.46
C PRO A 390 17.31 9.36 -0.67
N GLU A 391 18.40 10.13 -0.53
CA GLU A 391 19.67 9.60 -0.01
C GLU A 391 19.50 9.02 1.41
N PHE A 392 18.73 9.71 2.25
CA PHE A 392 18.47 9.27 3.62
C PHE A 392 17.72 7.93 3.72
N LEU A 393 17.04 7.49 2.65
CA LEU A 393 16.30 6.23 2.62
C LEU A 393 17.12 5.06 2.06
N VAL A 394 18.18 5.30 1.29
CA VAL A 394 18.90 4.22 0.58
C VAL A 394 19.45 3.19 1.57
N ASP A 395 20.24 3.62 2.53
CA ASP A 395 20.84 2.71 3.51
C ASP A 395 19.84 2.25 4.59
N LEU A 396 18.77 3.02 4.81
CA LEU A 396 17.71 2.70 5.78
C LEU A 396 16.64 1.73 5.24
N THR A 397 16.45 1.65 3.92
CA THR A 397 15.33 0.92 3.32
C THR A 397 15.72 0.04 2.14
N GLU A 398 16.49 0.52 1.17
CA GLU A 398 16.81 -0.21 -0.06
C GLU A 398 17.76 -1.37 0.21
N VAL A 399 18.89 -1.08 0.87
CA VAL A 399 19.88 -2.10 1.24
C VAL A 399 19.28 -3.14 2.21
N PRO A 400 18.54 -2.75 3.27
CA PRO A 400 17.80 -3.72 4.09
C PRO A 400 16.78 -4.56 3.31
N SER A 401 16.13 -4.01 2.28
CA SER A 401 15.19 -4.77 1.45
C SER A 401 15.88 -5.84 0.62
N ILE A 402 17.07 -5.55 0.06
CA ILE A 402 17.91 -6.56 -0.62
C ILE A 402 18.30 -7.67 0.36
N ARG A 403 18.81 -7.31 1.54
CA ARG A 403 19.18 -8.29 2.58
C ARG A 403 17.98 -9.15 2.98
N MET A 404 16.82 -8.54 3.14
CA MET A 404 15.57 -9.25 3.45
C MET A 404 15.19 -10.22 2.32
N GLY A 405 15.32 -9.82 1.05
CA GLY A 405 15.04 -10.68 -0.10
C GLY A 405 15.87 -11.97 -0.10
N ARG A 406 17.15 -11.84 0.28
CA ARG A 406 18.06 -13.00 0.46
C ARG A 406 17.69 -13.84 1.67
N GLN A 407 17.42 -13.19 2.80
CA GLN A 407 17.01 -13.87 4.05
C GLN A 407 15.75 -14.71 3.83
N VAL A 408 14.78 -14.20 3.08
CA VAL A 408 13.52 -14.88 2.76
C VAL A 408 13.61 -15.75 1.49
N GLN A 409 14.81 -15.88 0.94
CA GLN A 409 15.15 -16.71 -0.21
C GLN A 409 14.21 -16.52 -1.40
N LEU A 410 13.99 -15.27 -1.83
CA LEU A 410 13.20 -15.00 -3.04
C LEU A 410 13.88 -15.59 -4.28
N ALA A 411 13.08 -16.04 -5.24
CA ALA A 411 13.58 -16.47 -6.54
C ALA A 411 14.15 -15.30 -7.35
N SER A 412 14.79 -15.59 -8.49
CA SER A 412 15.34 -14.54 -9.35
C SER A 412 14.22 -13.69 -9.95
N TYR A 413 14.56 -12.46 -10.37
CA TYR A 413 13.66 -11.60 -11.14
C TYR A 413 13.07 -12.31 -12.36
N ASN A 414 13.87 -13.11 -13.08
CA ASN A 414 13.40 -13.86 -14.24
C ASN A 414 12.41 -14.98 -13.87
N ASP A 415 12.53 -15.61 -12.70
CA ASP A 415 11.57 -16.62 -12.24
C ASP A 415 10.19 -15.98 -11.99
N TYR A 416 10.17 -14.78 -11.41
CA TYR A 416 8.92 -14.03 -11.22
C TYR A 416 8.34 -13.49 -12.52
N ARG A 417 9.17 -13.11 -13.50
CA ARG A 417 8.69 -12.80 -14.86
C ARG A 417 7.96 -13.99 -15.45
N GLU A 418 8.59 -15.17 -15.43
CA GLU A 418 8.03 -16.40 -15.98
C GLU A 418 6.73 -16.81 -15.28
N MET A 419 6.71 -16.76 -13.95
CA MET A 419 5.50 -16.97 -13.15
C MET A 419 4.36 -16.05 -13.61
N CYS A 420 4.68 -14.79 -13.88
CA CYS A 420 3.74 -13.76 -14.34
C CYS A 420 3.46 -13.78 -15.86
N GLN A 421 3.83 -14.86 -16.56
CA GLN A 421 3.64 -15.05 -18.01
C GLN A 421 4.37 -14.00 -18.87
N PHE A 422 5.47 -13.44 -18.37
CA PHE A 422 6.45 -12.74 -19.18
C PHE A 422 7.57 -13.71 -19.59
N PRO A 423 8.06 -13.66 -20.84
CA PRO A 423 9.31 -14.33 -21.17
C PRO A 423 10.44 -13.86 -20.26
N ARG A 424 11.31 -14.78 -19.87
CA ARG A 424 12.59 -14.46 -19.23
C ARG A 424 13.39 -13.51 -20.14
N VAL A 425 13.97 -12.46 -19.55
CA VAL A 425 14.93 -11.63 -20.28
C VAL A 425 16.23 -12.40 -20.48
N THR A 426 16.94 -12.09 -21.56
CA THR A 426 18.23 -12.69 -21.93
C THR A 426 19.34 -11.64 -22.11
N ASP A 427 19.00 -10.36 -22.10
CA ASP A 427 19.93 -9.23 -22.14
C ASP A 427 19.44 -8.09 -21.22
N PHE A 428 20.37 -7.26 -20.73
CA PHE A 428 20.07 -6.13 -19.86
C PHE A 428 19.30 -5.01 -20.60
N ASP A 429 19.51 -4.87 -21.91
CA ASP A 429 18.79 -3.91 -22.75
C ASP A 429 17.31 -4.27 -22.98
N GLN A 430 16.89 -5.45 -22.53
CA GLN A 430 15.50 -5.89 -22.46
C GLN A 430 14.83 -5.50 -21.15
N ILE A 431 15.56 -4.97 -20.17
CA ILE A 431 15.01 -4.52 -18.87
C ILE A 431 14.79 -3.01 -18.89
N SER A 432 15.81 -2.25 -19.28
CA SER A 432 15.76 -0.78 -19.32
C SER A 432 16.45 -0.20 -20.54
N ARG A 433 15.95 0.95 -21.03
CA ARG A 433 16.65 1.78 -22.03
C ARG A 433 17.81 2.59 -21.44
N ASP A 434 17.87 2.73 -20.11
CA ASP A 434 18.90 3.51 -19.43
C ASP A 434 20.25 2.78 -19.45
N ARG A 435 21.26 3.41 -20.03
CA ARG A 435 22.58 2.79 -20.24
C ARG A 435 23.32 2.55 -18.93
N ASP A 436 23.10 3.36 -17.90
CA ASP A 436 23.73 3.12 -16.61
C ASP A 436 23.04 1.96 -15.90
N THR A 437 21.71 1.85 -15.92
CA THR A 437 20.99 0.66 -15.43
C THR A 437 21.56 -0.59 -16.08
N GLN A 438 21.65 -0.62 -17.41
CA GLN A 438 22.24 -1.77 -18.13
C GLN A 438 23.66 -2.07 -17.67
N LYS A 439 24.52 -1.03 -17.59
CA LYS A 439 25.92 -1.16 -17.20
C LYS A 439 26.06 -1.69 -15.77
N TYR A 440 25.44 -1.05 -14.79
CA TYR A 440 25.55 -1.44 -13.39
C TYR A 440 24.96 -2.83 -13.14
N LEU A 441 23.80 -3.16 -13.72
CA LEU A 441 23.25 -4.51 -13.59
C LEU A 441 24.20 -5.56 -14.18
N LYS A 442 24.81 -5.27 -15.33
CA LYS A 442 25.81 -6.17 -15.94
C LYS A 442 27.05 -6.32 -15.10
N ASP A 443 27.59 -5.21 -14.58
CA ASP A 443 28.79 -5.23 -13.76
C ASP A 443 28.58 -5.98 -12.43
N PHE A 444 27.38 -5.86 -11.84
CA PHE A 444 27.06 -6.48 -10.56
C PHE A 444 26.61 -7.95 -10.67
N TYR A 445 25.80 -8.30 -11.68
CA TYR A 445 25.17 -9.62 -11.77
C TYR A 445 25.77 -10.51 -12.87
N GLY A 446 26.50 -9.94 -13.84
CA GLY A 446 27.09 -10.63 -14.98
C GLY A 446 26.07 -11.10 -16.04
N THR A 447 25.02 -11.79 -15.60
CA THR A 447 23.89 -12.27 -16.40
C THR A 447 22.55 -11.83 -15.78
N VAL A 448 21.53 -11.66 -16.62
CA VAL A 448 20.18 -11.27 -16.19
C VAL A 448 19.49 -12.32 -15.31
N ASP A 449 19.88 -13.59 -15.40
CA ASP A 449 19.34 -14.66 -14.54
C ASP A 449 19.80 -14.55 -13.08
N ASN A 450 20.86 -13.77 -12.80
CA ASN A 450 21.34 -13.51 -11.44
C ASN A 450 20.65 -12.29 -10.78
N ILE A 451 19.81 -11.55 -11.51
CA ILE A 451 19.16 -10.35 -10.98
C ILE A 451 18.16 -10.77 -9.89
N GLU A 452 18.33 -10.18 -8.71
CA GLU A 452 17.45 -10.39 -7.56
C GLU A 452 16.08 -9.75 -7.79
N PHE A 453 15.02 -10.36 -7.23
CA PHE A 453 13.65 -9.86 -7.40
C PHE A 453 13.52 -8.37 -7.10
N TYR A 454 13.99 -7.91 -5.93
CA TYR A 454 13.85 -6.52 -5.51
C TYR A 454 14.47 -5.52 -6.50
N VAL A 455 15.71 -5.78 -6.93
CA VAL A 455 16.40 -4.92 -7.90
C VAL A 455 15.70 -4.96 -9.26
N GLY A 456 15.30 -6.16 -9.70
CA GLY A 456 14.60 -6.35 -10.97
C GLY A 456 13.25 -5.63 -11.05
N LEU A 457 12.49 -5.57 -9.96
CA LEU A 457 11.21 -4.85 -9.89
C LEU A 457 11.36 -3.37 -10.27
N TYR A 458 12.40 -2.71 -9.79
CA TYR A 458 12.63 -1.28 -9.98
C TYR A 458 13.53 -0.94 -11.17
N ALA A 459 14.11 -1.96 -11.81
CA ALA A 459 14.95 -1.81 -13.00
C ALA A 459 14.14 -1.65 -14.29
N GLU A 460 12.91 -2.13 -14.35
CA GLU A 460 12.10 -2.04 -15.58
C GLU A 460 11.72 -0.60 -15.94
N ASP A 461 11.72 -0.30 -17.24
CA ASP A 461 11.23 0.99 -17.72
C ASP A 461 9.73 1.19 -17.44
N VAL A 462 9.39 2.33 -16.84
CA VAL A 462 8.01 2.80 -16.71
C VAL A 462 7.47 3.23 -18.08
N ARG A 463 6.28 2.75 -18.42
CA ARG A 463 5.60 3.07 -19.69
C ARG A 463 4.97 4.47 -19.64
N PRO A 464 4.78 5.14 -20.79
CA PRO A 464 3.99 6.38 -20.84
C PRO A 464 2.63 6.21 -20.16
N ASN A 465 2.23 7.22 -19.38
CA ASN A 465 0.98 7.22 -18.61
C ASN A 465 0.85 6.08 -17.57
N SER A 466 1.92 5.39 -17.18
CA SER A 466 1.88 4.43 -16.06
C SER A 466 2.66 4.98 -14.88
N ALA A 467 2.25 4.63 -13.66
CA ALA A 467 3.02 4.95 -12.46
C ALA A 467 4.15 3.92 -12.19
N LEU A 468 4.06 2.71 -12.78
CA LEU A 468 4.86 1.55 -12.37
C LEU A 468 5.46 0.80 -13.58
N GLY A 469 6.51 0.02 -13.30
CA GLY A 469 7.05 -0.96 -14.25
C GLY A 469 6.07 -2.11 -14.54
N PRO A 470 6.16 -2.77 -15.71
CA PRO A 470 5.26 -3.85 -16.12
C PRO A 470 5.07 -5.00 -15.11
N LEU A 471 6.15 -5.51 -14.51
CA LEU A 471 6.10 -6.62 -13.56
C LEU A 471 5.47 -6.20 -12.23
N VAL A 472 5.86 -5.02 -11.73
CA VAL A 472 5.25 -4.41 -10.52
C VAL A 472 3.74 -4.25 -10.72
N GLY A 473 3.33 -3.64 -11.83
CA GLY A 473 1.91 -3.46 -12.16
C GLY A 473 1.14 -4.78 -12.32
N ARG A 474 1.78 -5.82 -12.88
CA ARG A 474 1.20 -7.17 -12.99
C ARG A 474 0.93 -7.78 -11.63
N LEU A 475 1.92 -7.78 -10.73
CA LEU A 475 1.82 -8.37 -9.40
C LEU A 475 0.78 -7.63 -8.54
N ILE A 476 0.71 -6.31 -8.63
CA ILE A 476 -0.33 -5.53 -7.95
C ILE A 476 -1.71 -5.86 -8.51
N GLY A 477 -1.86 -5.96 -9.83
CA GLY A 477 -3.14 -6.37 -10.42
C GLY A 477 -3.61 -7.75 -9.94
N ILE A 478 -2.68 -8.68 -9.68
CA ILE A 478 -3.02 -10.00 -9.14
C ILE A 478 -3.48 -9.90 -7.69
N ASP A 479 -2.68 -9.29 -6.82
CA ASP A 479 -2.91 -9.34 -5.37
C ASP A 479 -3.91 -8.27 -4.90
N ALA A 480 -3.90 -7.05 -5.44
CA ALA A 480 -4.79 -5.98 -5.00
C ALA A 480 -6.26 -6.28 -5.34
N PHE A 481 -6.57 -6.74 -6.56
CA PHE A 481 -7.95 -7.11 -6.90
C PHE A 481 -8.42 -8.31 -6.08
N SER A 482 -7.61 -9.37 -5.98
CA SER A 482 -7.98 -10.55 -5.21
C SER A 482 -8.08 -10.29 -3.71
N GLN A 483 -7.37 -9.30 -3.18
CA GLN A 483 -7.50 -8.85 -1.79
C GLN A 483 -8.76 -8.02 -1.55
N VAL A 484 -9.01 -6.99 -2.37
CA VAL A 484 -10.17 -6.10 -2.19
C VAL A 484 -11.46 -6.88 -2.38
N LEU A 485 -11.60 -7.58 -3.51
CA LEU A 485 -12.88 -8.19 -3.92
C LEU A 485 -13.25 -9.43 -3.08
N THR A 486 -12.32 -9.98 -2.29
CA THR A 486 -12.60 -11.08 -1.35
C THR A 486 -12.77 -10.60 0.10
N ASN A 487 -12.77 -9.28 0.33
CA ASN A 487 -13.08 -8.73 1.64
C ASN A 487 -14.52 -9.14 2.05
N PRO A 488 -14.74 -9.61 3.30
CA PRO A 488 -16.06 -10.05 3.74
C PRO A 488 -17.17 -8.98 3.61
N LEU A 489 -16.84 -7.70 3.72
CA LEU A 489 -17.81 -6.61 3.55
C LEU A 489 -18.32 -6.45 2.11
N LEU A 490 -17.61 -7.04 1.15
CA LEU A 490 -18.01 -7.10 -0.26
C LEU A 490 -18.62 -8.46 -0.64
N ALA A 491 -18.81 -9.39 0.30
CA ALA A 491 -19.51 -10.65 -0.01
C ALA A 491 -20.97 -10.37 -0.36
N ASP A 492 -21.54 -11.13 -1.30
CA ASP A 492 -22.90 -10.93 -1.84
C ASP A 492 -23.99 -10.85 -0.76
N THR A 493 -23.88 -11.68 0.28
CA THR A 493 -24.84 -11.71 1.39
C THR A 493 -24.65 -10.58 2.41
N ILE A 494 -23.55 -9.83 2.33
CA ILE A 494 -23.17 -8.77 3.27
C ILE A 494 -23.24 -7.40 2.60
N PHE A 495 -22.92 -7.31 1.31
CA PHE A 495 -22.87 -6.05 0.58
C PHE A 495 -24.28 -5.53 0.22
N ASN A 496 -25.02 -5.09 1.23
CA ASN A 496 -26.40 -4.66 1.12
C ASN A 496 -26.78 -3.58 2.14
N GLN A 497 -27.93 -2.97 1.91
CA GLN A 497 -28.46 -1.87 2.70
C GLN A 497 -28.72 -2.26 4.18
N ASP A 498 -29.01 -3.52 4.49
CA ASP A 498 -29.23 -3.95 5.89
C ASP A 498 -27.95 -3.91 6.72
N THR A 499 -26.81 -4.22 6.09
CA THR A 499 -25.48 -4.17 6.74
C THR A 499 -25.00 -2.75 6.96
N PHE A 500 -25.19 -1.87 5.98
CA PHE A 500 -24.65 -0.50 6.03
C PHE A 500 -25.66 0.56 6.46
N SER A 501 -26.92 0.19 6.71
CA SER A 501 -28.08 1.07 6.80
C SER A 501 -28.42 1.79 5.47
N PRO A 502 -29.68 2.24 5.29
CA PRO A 502 -30.04 3.18 4.22
C PRO A 502 -29.09 4.38 4.05
N VAL A 503 -28.76 5.07 5.15
CA VAL A 503 -27.92 6.28 5.10
C VAL A 503 -26.47 5.94 4.72
N GLY A 504 -25.92 4.86 5.28
CA GLY A 504 -24.58 4.42 4.92
C GLY A 504 -24.50 3.90 3.50
N TRP A 505 -25.53 3.19 3.03
CA TRP A 505 -25.63 2.72 1.64
C TRP A 505 -25.60 3.89 0.65
N GLU A 506 -26.40 4.92 0.89
CA GLU A 506 -26.38 6.16 0.11
C GLU A 506 -24.99 6.81 0.14
N SER A 507 -24.40 6.99 1.34
CA SER A 507 -23.07 7.60 1.48
C SER A 507 -21.97 6.86 0.72
N ILE A 508 -22.00 5.52 0.67
CA ILE A 508 -21.05 4.70 -0.11
C ILE A 508 -21.23 4.94 -1.62
N HIS A 509 -22.47 5.02 -2.09
CA HIS A 509 -22.78 5.17 -3.53
C HIS A 509 -22.49 6.59 -4.04
N GLU A 510 -22.74 7.59 -3.20
CA GLU A 510 -22.49 9.00 -3.52
C GLU A 510 -21.01 9.37 -3.50
N THR A 511 -20.18 8.74 -2.66
CA THR A 511 -18.73 9.02 -2.62
C THR A 511 -18.06 8.47 -3.88
N ARG A 512 -17.63 9.32 -4.81
CA ARG A 512 -16.99 8.97 -6.08
C ARG A 512 -15.47 9.01 -6.04
N SER A 513 -14.91 9.88 -5.21
CA SER A 513 -13.46 10.10 -5.14
C SER A 513 -12.99 10.38 -3.71
N LEU A 514 -11.67 10.35 -3.51
CA LEU A 514 -11.06 10.84 -2.27
C LEU A 514 -11.38 12.32 -2.02
N GLU A 515 -11.54 13.10 -3.09
CA GLU A 515 -11.92 14.50 -3.03
C GLU A 515 -13.24 14.71 -2.28
N ASP A 516 -14.26 13.90 -2.55
CA ASP A 516 -15.56 13.99 -1.84
C ASP A 516 -15.41 13.80 -0.33
N ILE A 517 -14.51 12.89 0.09
CA ILE A 517 -14.23 12.64 1.50
C ILE A 517 -13.50 13.84 2.10
N VAL A 518 -12.52 14.40 1.39
CA VAL A 518 -11.79 15.58 1.88
C VAL A 518 -12.73 16.77 2.01
N HIS A 519 -13.49 17.10 0.97
CA HIS A 519 -14.36 18.27 0.92
C HIS A 519 -15.38 18.30 2.05
N ARG A 520 -15.96 17.16 2.45
CA ARG A 520 -16.91 17.10 3.58
C ARG A 520 -16.28 17.06 4.97
N ASN A 521 -14.96 16.95 5.07
CA ASN A 521 -14.22 16.84 6.35
C ASN A 521 -13.21 17.98 6.58
N ILE A 522 -13.26 19.03 5.76
CA ILE A 522 -12.49 20.26 5.94
C ILE A 522 -13.40 21.45 6.27
N PRO A 523 -12.87 22.53 6.89
CA PRO A 523 -13.63 23.76 7.08
C PRO A 523 -14.19 24.30 5.76
N GLN A 524 -15.48 24.64 5.72
CA GLN A 524 -16.17 25.18 4.55
C GLN A 524 -15.92 26.68 4.38
N THR A 525 -14.66 27.09 4.51
CA THR A 525 -14.24 28.49 4.47
C THR A 525 -13.23 28.67 3.34
N GLY A 526 -13.67 29.26 2.23
CA GLY A 526 -12.83 29.53 1.06
C GLY A 526 -13.06 28.58 -0.11
N GLU A 527 -12.09 28.54 -1.02
CA GLU A 527 -12.10 27.65 -2.19
C GLU A 527 -11.71 26.23 -1.80
N LEU A 528 -12.47 25.24 -2.28
CA LEU A 528 -12.17 23.83 -2.02
C LEU A 528 -10.92 23.40 -2.79
N PRO A 529 -9.97 22.72 -2.13
CA PRO A 529 -8.74 22.29 -2.79
C PRO A 529 -9.02 21.16 -3.80
N ASN A 530 -8.33 21.20 -4.94
CA ASN A 530 -8.31 20.08 -5.89
C ASN A 530 -7.54 18.90 -5.28
N ILE A 531 -8.21 17.78 -5.05
CA ILE A 531 -7.61 16.58 -4.46
C ILE A 531 -7.43 15.52 -5.54
N THR A 532 -6.18 15.21 -5.86
CA THR A 532 -5.90 14.33 -6.99
C THR A 532 -4.56 13.61 -6.86
N PHE A 533 -4.52 12.37 -7.35
CA PHE A 533 -3.27 11.66 -7.60
C PHE A 533 -2.59 12.12 -8.89
N TYR A 534 -3.30 12.79 -9.80
CA TYR A 534 -2.86 13.14 -11.14
C TYR A 534 -2.21 14.52 -11.20
N ARG A 535 -1.08 14.61 -11.92
CA ARG A 535 -0.35 15.85 -12.19
C ARG A 535 -0.85 16.57 -13.44
#